data_AF-A0AAU0N6H0-F1
#
_entry.id   AF-A0AAU0N6H0-F1
#
_cell.length_a   1.000
_cell.length_b   1.000
_cell.length_c   1.000
_cell.angle_alpha   90.00
_cell.angle_beta   90.00
_cell.angle_gamma   90.00
#
_symmetry.space_group_name_H-M   'P 1'
#
loop_
_entity.id
_entity.type
_entity.pdbx_description
1 polymer ?
#
loop_
_entity_poly.entity_id
_entity_poly.type
_entity_poly.pdbx_seq_one_letter_code
_entity_poly.pdbx_strand_id
1 'polypeptide(L)'
;MEEWLIYQLKYYLSLDKEIALIDSKIRAVSSNYYATHSLIGSSVLLLDSDDYIRSKSVYSHVEEIVSEENALIIRKNKLIRRKKVFNEELSHLEQNRLKIDLFADLELLEKACNWIQELEYYFNANDEESVNDIFRPTDEMLKQIDQQEEELFEMFGV
;
A
#
# COMPACT_ATOMS: atom_id res chain seq x y z
N MET A 1 2.62 17.03 -19.14
CA MET A 1 2.84 15.85 -18.29
C MET A 1 1.53 15.58 -17.57
N GLU A 2 0.97 14.38 -17.70
CA GLU A 2 -0.32 14.04 -17.08
C GLU A 2 -0.15 13.91 -15.56
N GLU A 3 -1.12 14.41 -14.79
CA GLU A 3 -1.02 14.50 -13.33
C GLU A 3 -0.84 13.13 -12.67
N TRP A 4 -1.50 12.09 -13.21
CA TRP A 4 -1.40 10.72 -12.71
C TRP A 4 0.02 10.14 -12.80
N LEU A 5 0.83 10.53 -13.80
CA LEU A 5 2.22 10.06 -13.92
C LEU A 5 3.09 10.57 -12.77
N ILE A 6 2.83 11.80 -12.31
CA ILE A 6 3.53 12.38 -11.16
C ILE A 6 3.15 11.64 -9.88
N TYR A 7 1.87 11.32 -9.69
CA TYR A 7 1.43 10.52 -8.54
C TYR A 7 2.05 9.12 -8.56
N GLN A 8 2.05 8.45 -9.72
CA GLN A 8 2.66 7.13 -9.85
C GLN A 8 4.18 7.18 -9.61
N LEU A 9 4.88 8.18 -10.15
CA LEU A 9 6.30 8.35 -9.87
C LEU A 9 6.57 8.51 -8.37
N LYS A 10 5.78 9.34 -7.67
CA LYS A 10 5.88 9.48 -6.20
C LYS A 10 5.67 8.14 -5.48
N TYR A 11 4.68 7.36 -5.91
CA TYR A 11 4.43 6.02 -5.38
C TYR A 11 5.65 5.10 -5.56
N TYR A 12 6.20 5.01 -6.78
CA TYR A 12 7.39 4.21 -7.08
C TYR A 12 8.61 4.64 -6.25
N LEU A 13 8.83 5.95 -6.08
CA LEU A 13 9.88 6.48 -5.22
C LEU A 13 9.67 6.10 -3.73
N SER A 14 8.43 5.85 -3.31
CA SER A 14 8.09 5.48 -1.93
C SER A 14 8.14 3.98 -1.63
N LEU A 15 8.35 3.11 -2.64
CA LEU A 15 8.31 1.65 -2.51
C LEU A 15 9.21 1.09 -1.39
N ASP A 16 10.37 1.70 -1.15
CA ASP A 16 11.24 1.33 -0.03
C ASP A 16 10.55 1.39 1.33
N LYS A 17 9.81 2.48 1.56
CA LYS A 17 9.08 2.71 2.80
C LYS A 17 7.91 1.76 2.90
N GLU A 18 7.20 1.52 1.81
CA GLU A 18 6.06 0.59 1.79
C GLU A 18 6.48 -0.86 2.04
N ILE A 19 7.58 -1.31 1.43
CA ILE A 19 8.13 -2.65 1.68
C ILE A 19 8.49 -2.81 3.16
N ALA A 20 9.15 -1.80 3.74
CA ALA A 20 9.49 -1.80 5.17
C ALA A 20 8.25 -1.80 6.07
N LEU A 21 7.20 -1.05 5.70
CA LEU A 21 5.92 -1.03 6.40
C LEU A 21 5.26 -2.41 6.37
N ILE A 22 5.16 -3.05 5.20
CA ILE A 22 4.59 -4.40 5.10
C ILE A 22 5.40 -5.40 5.93
N ASP A 23 6.73 -5.29 5.93
CA ASP A 23 7.59 -6.12 6.80
C ASP A 23 7.33 -5.94 8.30
N SER A 24 6.98 -4.74 8.72
CA SER A 24 6.55 -4.50 10.10
C SER A 24 5.19 -5.14 10.37
N LYS A 25 4.25 -5.07 9.40
CA LYS A 25 2.91 -5.67 9.51
C LYS A 25 2.97 -7.19 9.61
N ILE A 26 3.74 -7.85 8.74
CA ILE A 26 3.93 -9.31 8.76
C ILE A 26 4.38 -9.77 10.16
N ARG A 27 5.38 -9.08 10.74
CA ARG A 27 5.90 -9.41 12.09
C ARG A 27 4.88 -9.20 13.22
N ALA A 28 3.87 -8.36 12.99
CA ALA A 28 2.87 -8.01 13.98
C ALA A 28 1.54 -8.77 13.82
N VAL A 29 1.36 -9.59 12.77
CA VAL A 29 0.06 -10.26 12.50
C VAL A 29 -0.38 -11.09 13.69
N SER A 30 0.46 -12.03 14.14
CA SER A 30 0.12 -12.92 15.25
C SER A 30 -0.12 -12.16 16.56
N SER A 31 0.71 -11.18 16.91
CA SER A 31 0.53 -10.40 18.13
C SER A 31 -0.75 -9.57 18.11
N ASN A 32 -1.07 -8.94 16.97
CA ASN A 32 -2.31 -8.19 16.80
C ASN A 32 -3.52 -9.13 16.83
N TYR A 33 -3.42 -10.31 16.21
CA TYR A 33 -4.47 -11.30 16.23
C TYR A 33 -4.81 -11.73 17.66
N TYR A 34 -3.80 -12.11 18.45
CA TYR A 34 -4.01 -12.53 19.85
C TYR A 34 -4.50 -11.39 20.76
N ALA A 35 -4.16 -10.13 20.46
CA ALA A 35 -4.67 -8.99 21.21
C ALA A 35 -6.14 -8.69 20.91
N THR A 36 -6.64 -9.08 19.74
CA THR A 36 -7.99 -8.75 19.25
C THR A 36 -8.96 -9.93 19.27
N HIS A 37 -8.45 -11.16 19.37
CA HIS A 37 -9.25 -12.38 19.35
C HIS A 37 -9.10 -13.16 20.66
N SER A 38 -10.23 -13.59 21.22
CA SER A 38 -10.20 -14.57 22.32
C SER A 38 -9.96 -15.97 21.77
N LEU A 39 -8.85 -16.59 22.17
CA LEU A 39 -8.58 -18.02 21.92
C LEU A 39 -9.30 -18.94 22.90
N ILE A 40 -9.79 -18.38 24.01
CA ILE A 40 -10.39 -19.11 25.13
C ILE A 40 -11.84 -18.64 25.23
N GLY A 41 -12.65 -19.08 24.26
CA GLY A 41 -14.09 -18.87 24.27
C GLY A 41 -14.81 -20.20 24.27
N SER A 42 -15.81 -20.35 25.13
CA SER A 42 -16.97 -21.18 24.81
C SER A 42 -17.97 -20.33 24.02
N SER A 43 -19.05 -20.92 23.51
CA SER A 43 -20.02 -20.22 22.67
C SER A 43 -20.53 -18.93 23.31
N VAL A 44 -20.60 -17.84 22.53
CA VAL A 44 -21.24 -16.59 22.94
C VAL A 44 -22.70 -16.64 22.49
N LEU A 45 -23.62 -16.49 23.44
CA LEU A 45 -25.03 -16.27 23.16
C LEU A 45 -25.21 -14.81 22.71
N LEU A 46 -25.76 -14.60 21.52
CA LEU A 46 -26.19 -13.29 21.08
C LEU A 46 -27.52 -12.96 21.77
N LEU A 47 -27.48 -12.06 22.74
CA LEU A 47 -28.64 -11.65 23.53
C LEU A 47 -29.81 -11.12 22.68
N ASP A 48 -29.51 -10.62 21.48
CA ASP A 48 -30.48 -10.02 20.57
C ASP A 48 -31.08 -11.00 19.54
N SER A 49 -30.55 -12.23 19.41
CA SER A 49 -31.02 -13.20 18.41
C SER A 49 -31.27 -14.62 18.91
N ASP A 50 -30.97 -14.92 20.19
CA ASP A 50 -31.04 -16.28 20.76
C ASP A 50 -30.15 -17.31 20.01
N ASP A 51 -29.26 -16.82 19.13
CA ASP A 51 -28.29 -17.63 18.41
C ASP A 51 -26.99 -17.78 19.20
N TYR A 52 -26.34 -18.92 18.99
CA TYR A 52 -25.03 -19.22 19.56
C TYR A 52 -23.95 -19.11 18.50
N ILE A 53 -23.00 -18.18 18.70
CA ILE A 53 -21.74 -18.21 17.96
C ILE A 53 -20.82 -19.18 18.69
N ARG A 54 -20.54 -20.34 18.08
CA ARG A 54 -19.49 -21.23 18.59
C ARG A 54 -18.13 -20.55 18.46
N SER A 55 -17.27 -20.75 19.44
CA SER A 55 -15.88 -20.34 19.31
C SER A 55 -15.22 -21.05 18.14
N LYS A 56 -14.34 -20.32 17.45
CA LYS A 56 -13.53 -20.88 16.36
C LYS A 56 -12.60 -21.95 16.93
N SER A 57 -12.32 -22.97 16.14
CA SER A 57 -11.33 -23.98 16.52
C SER A 57 -9.93 -23.37 16.55
N VAL A 58 -9.01 -23.97 17.30
CA VAL A 58 -7.58 -23.58 17.28
C VAL A 58 -7.04 -23.62 15.84
N TYR A 59 -7.46 -24.62 15.05
CA TYR A 59 -7.09 -24.72 13.65
C TYR A 59 -7.55 -23.49 12.85
N SER A 60 -8.80 -23.07 13.02
CA SER A 60 -9.36 -21.90 12.33
C SER A 60 -8.64 -20.60 12.72
N HIS A 61 -8.24 -20.44 13.98
CA HIS A 61 -7.45 -19.28 14.41
C HIS A 61 -6.06 -19.26 13.75
N VAL A 62 -5.38 -20.40 13.70
CA VAL A 62 -4.08 -20.52 13.03
C VAL A 62 -4.20 -20.28 11.53
N GLU A 63 -5.25 -20.81 10.90
CA GLU A 63 -5.54 -20.62 9.48
C GLU A 63 -5.70 -19.13 9.14
N GLU A 64 -6.41 -18.36 9.96
CA GLU A 64 -6.56 -16.91 9.77
C GLU A 64 -5.24 -16.15 9.88
N ILE A 65 -4.43 -16.45 10.91
CA ILE A 65 -3.10 -15.83 11.08
C ILE A 65 -2.21 -16.13 9.87
N VAL A 66 -2.10 -17.40 9.49
CA VAL A 66 -1.23 -17.84 8.38
C VAL A 66 -1.73 -17.28 7.05
N SER A 67 -3.04 -17.20 6.85
CA SER A 67 -3.62 -16.64 5.63
C SER A 67 -3.30 -15.15 5.49
N GLU A 68 -3.42 -14.38 6.57
CA GLU A 68 -3.07 -12.95 6.58
C GLU A 68 -1.56 -12.73 6.37
N GLU A 69 -0.71 -13.51 7.06
CA GLU A 69 0.75 -13.48 6.85
C GLU A 69 1.12 -13.77 5.40
N ASN A 70 0.52 -14.81 4.80
CA ASN A 70 0.77 -15.17 3.40
C ASN A 70 0.27 -14.09 2.43
N ALA A 71 -0.89 -13.50 2.67
CA ALA A 71 -1.41 -12.40 1.85
C ALA A 71 -0.45 -11.20 1.87
N LEU A 72 0.07 -10.82 3.04
CA LEU A 72 1.05 -9.75 3.18
C LEU A 72 2.39 -10.09 2.52
N ILE A 73 2.86 -11.35 2.62
CA ILE A 73 4.08 -11.81 1.93
C ILE A 73 3.92 -11.71 0.41
N ILE A 74 2.78 -12.15 -0.14
CA ILE A 74 2.47 -12.04 -1.57
C ILE A 74 2.52 -10.56 -1.99
N ARG A 75 1.85 -9.68 -1.23
CA ARG A 75 1.85 -8.23 -1.49
C ARG A 75 3.27 -7.66 -1.46
N LYS A 76 4.07 -7.99 -0.45
CA LYS A 76 5.48 -7.58 -0.35
C LYS A 76 6.28 -8.00 -1.58
N ASN A 77 6.12 -9.26 -2.02
CA ASN A 77 6.82 -9.78 -3.17
C ASN A 77 6.47 -9.04 -4.46
N LYS A 78 5.21 -8.64 -4.64
CA LYS A 78 4.79 -7.78 -5.76
C LYS A 78 5.52 -6.43 -5.72
N LEU A 79 5.56 -5.75 -4.57
CA LEU A 79 6.27 -4.47 -4.43
C LEU A 79 7.78 -4.61 -4.70
N ILE A 80 8.40 -5.70 -4.24
CA ILE A 80 9.82 -5.99 -4.52
C ILE A 80 10.06 -6.15 -6.01
N ARG A 81 9.18 -6.85 -6.73
CA ARG A 81 9.28 -6.98 -8.20
C ARG A 81 9.16 -5.63 -8.88
N ARG A 82 8.15 -4.83 -8.52
CA ARG A 82 7.98 -3.46 -9.06
C ARG A 82 9.21 -2.61 -8.86
N LYS A 83 9.75 -2.60 -7.63
CA LYS A 83 10.99 -1.88 -7.31
C LYS A 83 12.17 -2.38 -8.14
N LYS A 84 12.29 -3.70 -8.33
CA LYS A 84 13.37 -4.27 -9.13
C LYS A 84 13.34 -3.75 -10.57
N VAL A 85 12.18 -3.80 -11.23
CA VAL A 85 12.04 -3.31 -12.61
C VAL A 85 12.21 -1.80 -12.67
N PHE A 86 11.68 -1.06 -11.69
CA PHE A 86 11.90 0.39 -11.59
C PHE A 86 13.38 0.79 -11.55
N ASN A 87 14.19 0.00 -10.83
CA ASN A 87 15.64 0.22 -10.71
C ASN A 87 16.44 -0.14 -11.98
N GLU A 88 15.82 -0.71 -13.02
CA GLU A 88 16.53 -1.07 -14.26
C GLU A 88 16.89 0.17 -15.07
N GLU A 89 16.03 1.18 -15.10
CA GLU A 89 16.22 2.40 -15.90
C GLU A 89 16.67 3.63 -15.07
N LEU A 90 16.29 3.67 -13.78
CA LEU A 90 16.60 4.77 -12.87
C LEU A 90 17.56 4.32 -11.79
N SER A 91 18.76 4.91 -11.76
CA SER A 91 19.75 4.68 -10.73
C SER A 91 19.30 5.23 -9.37
N HIS A 92 19.88 4.70 -8.28
CA HIS A 92 19.59 5.20 -6.93
C HIS A 92 19.90 6.69 -6.75
N LEU A 93 20.89 7.23 -7.48
CA LEU A 93 21.24 8.65 -7.40
C LEU A 93 20.17 9.51 -8.08
N GLU A 94 19.72 9.12 -9.27
CA GLU A 94 18.61 9.76 -9.99
C GLU A 94 17.32 9.74 -9.15
N GLN A 95 16.98 8.59 -8.57
CA GLN A 95 15.82 8.46 -7.68
C GLN A 95 15.92 9.39 -6.46
N ASN A 96 17.10 9.50 -5.85
CA ASN A 96 17.31 10.41 -4.72
C ASN A 96 17.17 11.89 -5.13
N ARG A 97 17.62 12.26 -6.33
CA ARG A 97 17.42 13.62 -6.86
C ARG A 97 15.93 13.93 -7.01
N LEU A 98 15.18 13.01 -7.65
CA LEU A 98 13.72 13.12 -7.80
C LEU A 98 12.96 13.16 -6.47
N LYS A 99 13.47 12.49 -5.42
CA LYS A 99 12.90 12.53 -4.07
C LYS A 99 13.09 13.88 -3.36
N ILE A 100 14.21 14.56 -3.61
CA ILE A 100 14.54 15.84 -2.97
C ILE A 100 13.76 16.96 -3.64
N ASP A 101 13.83 17.02 -4.96
CA ASP A 101 13.11 18.00 -5.77
C ASP A 101 12.73 17.36 -7.10
N LEU A 102 11.43 17.15 -7.27
CA LEU A 102 10.86 16.46 -8.42
C LEU A 102 11.03 17.26 -9.71
N PHE A 103 11.04 18.60 -9.62
CA PHE A 103 11.03 19.50 -10.78
C PHE A 103 12.39 20.17 -11.03
N ALA A 104 13.40 19.90 -10.20
CA ALA A 104 14.75 20.46 -10.36
C ALA A 104 15.42 20.03 -11.67
N ASP A 105 15.07 18.86 -12.21
CA ASP A 105 15.66 18.29 -13.41
C ASP A 105 14.54 17.76 -14.33
N LEU A 106 14.09 18.61 -15.25
CA LEU A 106 12.97 18.31 -16.13
C LEU A 106 13.25 17.17 -17.09
N GLU A 107 14.50 17.01 -17.55
CA GLU A 107 14.90 15.89 -18.41
C GLU A 107 14.84 14.57 -17.65
N LEU A 108 15.32 14.56 -16.40
CA LEU A 108 15.22 13.39 -15.54
C LEU A 108 13.77 13.05 -15.19
N LEU A 109 12.95 14.07 -14.93
CA LEU A 109 11.52 13.89 -14.67
C LEU A 109 10.79 13.29 -15.87
N GLU A 110 11.05 13.79 -17.08
CA GLU A 110 10.46 13.26 -18.31
C GLU A 110 10.88 11.81 -18.56
N LYS A 111 12.18 11.51 -18.42
CA LYS A 111 12.70 10.13 -18.46
C LYS A 111 11.96 9.23 -17.47
N ALA A 112 11.81 9.68 -16.22
CA ALA A 112 11.16 8.91 -15.18
C ALA A 112 9.66 8.69 -15.47
N CYS A 113 8.95 9.71 -15.93
CA CYS A 113 7.54 9.59 -16.30
C CYS A 113 7.31 8.64 -17.49
N ASN A 114 8.17 8.71 -18.52
CA ASN A 114 8.11 7.77 -19.64
C ASN A 114 8.33 6.32 -19.17
N TRP A 115 9.29 6.11 -18.27
CA TRP A 115 9.53 4.79 -17.70
C TRP A 115 8.36 4.28 -16.88
N ILE A 116 7.74 5.14 -16.05
CA ILE A 116 6.53 4.78 -15.28
C ILE A 116 5.40 4.35 -16.21
N GLN A 117 5.21 5.03 -17.34
CA GLN A 117 4.19 4.65 -18.31
C GLN A 117 4.42 3.25 -18.89
N GLU A 118 5.67 2.91 -19.20
CA GLU A 118 6.05 1.57 -19.67
C GLU A 118 5.86 0.50 -18.59
N LEU A 119 6.24 0.79 -17.35
CA LEU A 119 6.04 -0.11 -16.22
C LEU A 119 4.57 -0.40 -15.97
N GLU A 120 3.74 0.64 -15.94
CA GLU A 120 2.30 0.50 -15.75
C GLU A 120 1.67 -0.29 -16.89
N TYR A 121 2.10 -0.07 -18.14
CA TYR A 121 1.68 -0.92 -19.25
C TYR A 121 2.09 -2.40 -19.05
N TYR A 122 3.33 -2.65 -18.63
CA TYR A 122 3.84 -4.00 -18.39
C TYR A 122 3.09 -4.74 -17.28
N PHE A 123 2.83 -4.09 -16.15
CA PHE A 123 2.16 -4.71 -15.01
C PHE A 123 0.66 -4.91 -15.27
N ASN A 124 0.01 -3.97 -15.97
CA ASN A 124 -1.38 -4.11 -16.38
C ASN A 124 -1.57 -5.20 -17.43
N ALA A 125 -0.64 -5.36 -18.39
CA ALA A 125 -0.74 -6.38 -19.43
C ALA A 125 -0.53 -7.81 -18.91
N ASN A 126 0.15 -7.97 -17.76
CA ASN A 126 0.46 -9.27 -17.18
C ASN A 126 -0.52 -9.72 -16.08
N ASP A 127 -1.65 -9.04 -15.88
CA ASP A 127 -2.62 -9.30 -14.80
C ASP A 127 -1.95 -9.43 -13.41
N GLU A 128 -0.78 -8.79 -13.19
CA GLU A 128 -0.18 -8.76 -11.85
C GLU A 128 -1.04 -7.94 -10.88
N GLU A 129 -1.93 -7.10 -11.43
CA GLU A 129 -3.04 -6.45 -10.76
C GLU A 129 -4.36 -7.10 -11.18
N SER A 130 -5.12 -7.63 -10.22
CA SER A 130 -6.57 -7.53 -10.37
C SER A 130 -6.87 -6.04 -10.54
N VAL A 131 -7.65 -5.67 -11.56
CA VAL A 131 -8.08 -4.33 -12.05
C VAL A 131 -8.34 -3.21 -11.00
N ASN A 132 -8.27 -3.50 -9.70
CA ASN A 132 -8.47 -2.59 -8.56
C ASN A 132 -7.19 -2.01 -7.91
N ASP A 133 -5.97 -2.40 -8.31
CA ASP A 133 -4.72 -1.96 -7.62
C ASP A 133 -4.04 -0.71 -8.24
N ILE A 134 -4.49 -0.24 -9.42
CA ILE A 134 -4.10 1.08 -9.91
C ILE A 134 -4.66 2.10 -8.92
N PHE A 135 -3.81 2.69 -8.08
CA PHE A 135 -4.20 3.82 -7.24
C PHE A 135 -4.58 5.01 -8.14
N ARG A 136 -5.86 5.08 -8.45
CA ARG A 136 -6.51 6.30 -8.92
C ARG A 136 -7.14 6.93 -7.69
N PRO A 137 -6.61 8.07 -7.19
CA PRO A 137 -7.26 8.77 -6.10
C PRO A 137 -8.71 9.00 -6.52
N THR A 138 -9.63 8.53 -5.70
CA THR A 138 -11.06 8.75 -5.93
C THR A 138 -11.36 10.23 -5.69
N ASP A 139 -12.37 10.79 -6.34
CA ASP A 139 -12.76 12.21 -6.14
C ASP A 139 -13.00 12.55 -4.65
N GLU A 140 -13.44 11.57 -3.86
CA GLU A 140 -13.59 11.70 -2.40
C GLU A 140 -12.25 11.82 -1.66
N MET A 141 -11.21 11.09 -2.09
CA MET A 141 -9.88 11.17 -1.51
C MET A 141 -9.21 12.51 -1.83
N LEU A 142 -9.41 13.02 -3.06
CA LEU A 142 -8.91 14.34 -3.46
C LEU A 142 -9.55 15.45 -2.62
N LYS A 143 -10.87 15.40 -2.42
CA LYS A 143 -11.58 16.35 -1.55
C LYS A 143 -11.09 16.33 -0.10
N GLN A 144 -10.78 15.15 0.44
CA GLN A 144 -10.24 15.05 1.80
C GLN A 144 -8.84 15.66 1.90
N ILE A 145 -8.01 15.52 0.86
CA ILE A 145 -6.69 16.14 0.81
C ILE A 145 -6.83 17.67 0.74
N ASP A 146 -7.67 18.19 -0.15
CA ASP A 146 -7.92 19.64 -0.27
C ASP A 146 -8.41 20.23 1.06
N GLN A 147 -9.30 19.52 1.75
CA GLN A 147 -9.85 19.94 3.04
C GLN A 147 -8.78 19.94 4.15
N GLN A 148 -7.89 18.95 4.14
CA GLN A 148 -6.75 18.90 5.07
C GLN A 148 -5.70 19.99 4.78
N GLU A 149 -5.50 20.35 3.50
CA GLU A 149 -4.62 21.45 3.12
C GLU A 149 -5.20 22.82 3.53
N GLU A 150 -6.52 23.03 3.40
CA GLU A 150 -7.20 24.22 3.92
C GLU A 150 -7.08 24.32 5.46
N GLU A 151 -7.33 23.23 6.19
CA GLU A 151 -7.20 23.21 7.65
C GLU A 151 -5.75 23.50 8.11
N LEU A 152 -4.75 22.96 7.41
CA LEU A 152 -3.35 23.24 7.70
C LEU A 152 -2.98 24.69 7.39
N PHE A 153 -3.53 25.27 6.32
CA PHE A 153 -3.35 26.68 5.98
C PHE A 153 -4.01 27.60 7.03
N GLU A 154 -5.18 27.27 7.55
CA GLU A 154 -5.82 28.04 8.63
C GLU A 154 -5.03 27.96 9.95
N MET A 155 -4.43 26.81 10.27
CA MET A 155 -3.70 26.62 11.54
C MET A 155 -2.28 27.17 11.53
N PHE A 156 -1.60 27.15 10.38
CA PHE A 156 -0.16 27.45 10.27
C PHE A 156 0.18 28.49 9.21
N GLY A 157 -0.81 29.04 8.52
CA GLY A 157 -0.62 30.08 7.52
C GLY A 157 -0.14 31.39 8.13
N VAL A 158 1.06 31.82 7.70
CA VAL A 158 1.51 33.22 7.66
C VAL A 158 1.32 33.74 6.25
#